data_AF-A0A7V4UB58-F1
#
_entry.id   AF-A0A7V4UB58-F1
#
_cell.length_a   1.000
_cell.length_b   1.000
_cell.length_c   1.000
_cell.angle_alpha   90.00
_cell.angle_beta   90.00
_cell.angle_gamma   90.00
#
_symmetry.space_group_name_H-M   'P 1'
#
loop_
_entity.id
_entity.type
_entity.pdbx_description
1 polymer ?
#
loop_
_entity_poly.entity_id
_entity_poly.type
_entity_poly.pdbx_seq_one_letter_code
_entity_poly.pdbx_strand_id
1 'polypeptide(L)' 'MGLACNINRKGRWLRAASGTLAIVVACGIVLADSSWSPTLRWAAAAVLALVGAFQIFEAAVGWCAVRAMGYRTPI' A
#
# COMPACT_ATOMS: atom_id res chain seq x y z
N MET A 1 -9.51 -22.79 1.23
CA MET A 1 -8.08 -22.76 1.65
C MET A 1 -7.73 -21.32 2.05
N GLY A 2 -7.27 -21.08 3.27
CA GLY A 2 -6.89 -19.72 3.72
C GLY A 2 -5.52 -19.31 3.16
N LEU A 3 -5.29 -18.01 3.01
CA LEU A 3 -3.98 -17.45 2.66
C LEU A 3 -2.98 -17.83 3.76
N ALA A 4 -1.98 -18.65 3.45
CA ALA A 4 -0.98 -19.07 4.41
C ALA A 4 -0.10 -17.87 4.81
N CYS A 5 0.14 -17.69 6.10
CA CYS A 5 1.00 -16.60 6.57
C CYS A 5 2.41 -16.73 5.95
N ASN A 6 2.84 -15.72 5.17
CA ASN A 6 4.13 -15.70 4.45
C ASN A 6 4.95 -14.44 4.79
N ILE A 7 4.57 -13.73 5.84
CA ILE A 7 5.19 -12.49 6.27
C ILE A 7 5.69 -12.60 7.69
N ASN A 8 6.92 -12.15 7.92
CA ASN A 8 7.47 -11.99 9.25
C ASN A 8 6.82 -10.79 9.96
N ARG A 9 6.81 -10.79 11.31
CA ARG A 9 6.26 -9.67 12.10
C ARG A 9 6.81 -8.31 11.68
N LYS A 10 8.11 -8.21 11.34
CA LYS A 10 8.73 -6.98 10.83
C LYS A 10 8.18 -6.56 9.45
N GLY A 11 8.08 -7.50 8.51
CA GLY A 11 7.51 -7.25 7.18
C GLY A 11 6.04 -6.85 7.23
N ARG A 12 5.28 -7.35 8.21
CA ARG A 12 3.90 -6.96 8.48
C ARG A 12 3.79 -5.49 8.88
N TRP A 13 4.61 -5.08 9.84
CA TRP A 13 4.66 -3.68 10.30
C TRP A 13 5.10 -2.73 9.20
N LEU A 14 6.13 -3.09 8.43
CA LEU A 14 6.61 -2.29 7.30
C LEU A 14 5.52 -2.05 6.27
N ARG A 15 4.74 -3.08 5.91
CA ARG A 15 3.62 -2.94 4.96
C ARG A 15 2.47 -2.12 5.51
N ALA A 16 2.12 -2.31 6.78
CA ALA A 16 1.10 -1.48 7.43
C ALA A 16 1.53 -0.01 7.45
N ALA A 17 2.80 0.26 7.79
CA ALA A 17 3.36 1.61 7.82
C ALA A 17 3.44 2.24 6.42
N SER A 18 3.96 1.51 5.42
CA SER A 18 4.06 2.01 4.04
C SER A 18 2.67 2.25 3.43
N GLY A 19 1.72 1.36 3.70
CA GLY A 19 0.35 1.50 3.22
C GLY A 19 -0.37 2.68 3.87
N THR A 20 -0.16 2.89 5.17
CA THR A 20 -0.70 4.06 5.88
C THR A 20 -0.08 5.35 5.33
N LEU A 21 1.24 5.38 5.12
CA LEU A 21 1.93 6.51 4.52
C LEU A 21 1.38 6.82 3.13
N ALA A 22 1.16 5.80 2.30
CA ALA A 22 0.59 5.98 0.96
C ALA A 22 -0.80 6.61 0.99
N ILE A 23 -1.66 6.22 1.95
CA ILE A 23 -2.97 6.85 2.15
C ILE A 23 -2.83 8.30 2.62
N VAL A 24 -1.93 8.58 3.57
CA VAL A 24 -1.66 9.95 4.03
C VAL A 24 -1.20 10.85 2.87
N VAL A 25 -0.31 10.34 2.02
CA VAL A 25 0.15 11.05 0.82
C VAL A 25 -0.99 11.23 -0.19
N ALA A 26 -1.84 10.22 -0.39
CA ALA A 26 -3.02 10.34 -1.26
C ALA A 26 -3.96 11.47 -0.78
N CYS A 27 -4.25 11.54 0.52
CA CYS A 27 -5.02 12.64 1.10
C CYS A 27 -4.32 13.98 0.91
N GLY A 28 -3.00 14.03 1.10
CA GLY A 28 -2.19 15.22 0.84
C GLY A 28 -2.31 15.72 -0.61
N ILE A 29 -2.30 14.82 -1.59
CA ILE A 29 -2.46 15.18 -3.01
C ILE A 29 -3.86 15.76 -3.31
N VAL A 30 -4.90 15.23 -2.67
CA VAL A 30 -6.27 15.74 -2.84
C VAL A 30 -6.45 17.11 -2.19
N LEU A 31 -5.80 17.35 -1.05
CA LEU A 31 -5.92 18.58 -0.28
C LEU A 31 -4.94 19.68 -0.72
N ALA A 32 -3.83 19.30 -1.36
CA ALA A 32 -2.85 20.24 -1.86
C ALA A 32 -3.45 21.11 -2.97
N ASP A 33 -3.26 22.42 -2.83
CA ASP A 33 -3.45 23.35 -3.92
C ASP A 33 -2.29 23.18 -4.89
N SER A 34 -2.61 22.67 -6.08
CA SER A 34 -1.63 22.18 -7.06
C SER A 34 -2.01 22.66 -8.45
N SER A 35 -1.01 23.04 -9.23
CA SER A 35 -1.15 23.40 -10.65
C SER A 35 -1.42 22.20 -11.57
N TRP A 36 -1.52 20.99 -11.01
CA TRP A 36 -1.80 19.77 -11.78
C TRP A 36 -3.23 19.77 -12.33
N SER A 37 -3.42 19.09 -13.46
CA SER A 37 -4.78 18.90 -13.98
C SER A 37 -5.64 18.14 -12.96
N PRO A 38 -6.92 18.50 -12.78
CA PRO A 38 -7.80 17.85 -11.81
C PRO A 38 -7.85 16.34 -12.00
N THR A 39 -7.89 15.89 -13.26
CA THR A 39 -7.91 14.47 -13.63
C THR A 39 -6.65 13.74 -13.18
N LEU A 40 -5.45 14.30 -13.42
CA LEU A 40 -4.20 13.69 -12.99
C LEU A 40 -4.10 13.62 -11.46
N ARG A 41 -4.53 14.67 -10.77
CA ARG A 41 -4.51 14.75 -9.31
C ARG A 41 -5.40 13.67 -8.68
N TRP A 42 -6.64 13.54 -9.15
CA TRP A 42 -7.57 12.52 -8.68
C TRP A 42 -7.12 11.11 -9.05
N ALA A 43 -6.60 10.90 -10.26
CA ALA A 43 -6.07 9.60 -10.68
C ALA A 43 -4.87 9.17 -9.80
N ALA A 44 -3.91 10.07 -9.56
CA ALA A 44 -2.76 9.79 -8.71
C ALA A 44 -3.18 9.47 -7.26
N ALA A 45 -4.09 10.27 -6.69
CA ALA A 45 -4.63 10.02 -5.36
C ALA A 45 -5.37 8.68 -5.27
N ALA A 46 -6.19 8.33 -6.27
CA ALA A 46 -6.91 7.07 -6.30
C ALA A 46 -5.96 5.86 -6.37
N VAL A 47 -4.94 5.92 -7.23
CA VAL A 47 -3.94 4.85 -7.34
C VAL A 47 -3.19 4.67 -6.02
N LEU A 48 -2.71 5.77 -5.41
CA LEU A 48 -2.02 5.71 -4.12
C LEU A 48 -2.90 5.17 -3.00
N ALA A 49 -4.17 5.58 -2.95
CA ALA A 49 -5.12 5.10 -1.96
C ALA A 49 -5.38 3.59 -2.12
N LEU A 50 -5.57 3.11 -3.35
CA LEU A 50 -5.79 1.69 -3.63
C LEU A 50 -4.55 0.84 -3.29
N VAL A 51 -3.36 1.29 -3.68
CA VAL A 51 -2.10 0.61 -3.34
C VAL A 51 -1.88 0.61 -1.82
N GLY A 52 -2.12 1.74 -1.16
CA GLY A 52 -2.00 1.85 0.29
C GLY A 52 -2.96 0.93 1.04
N ALA A 53 -4.23 0.90 0.63
CA ALA A 53 -5.24 0.00 1.19
C ALA A 53 -4.86 -1.47 0.96
N PHE A 54 -4.34 -1.81 -0.22
CA PHE A 54 -3.87 -3.16 -0.52
C PHE A 54 -2.70 -3.58 0.38
N GLN A 55 -1.72 -2.69 0.61
CA GLN A 55 -0.60 -2.97 1.52
C GLN A 55 -1.07 -3.19 2.98
N ILE A 56 -2.05 -2.41 3.44
CA ILE A 56 -2.64 -2.60 4.77
C ILE A 56 -3.39 -3.93 4.84
N PHE A 57 -4.11 -4.32 3.78
CA PHE A 57 -4.78 -5.61 3.70
C PHE A 57 -3.77 -6.78 3.74
N GLU A 58 -2.70 -6.72 2.94
CA GLU A 58 -1.60 -7.70 2.99
C GLU A 58 -1.01 -7.83 4.41
N ALA A 59 -0.81 -6.70 5.08
CA ALA A 59 -0.38 -6.68 6.46
C ALA A 59 -1.41 -7.31 7.40
N ALA A 60 -2.70 -6.97 7.30
CA ALA A 60 -3.74 -7.52 8.17
C ALA A 60 -3.85 -9.05 8.03
N VAL A 61 -3.87 -9.57 6.81
CA VAL A 61 -3.92 -11.00 6.54
C VAL A 61 -2.61 -11.70 6.91
N GLY A 62 -1.48 -10.99 6.92
CA GLY A 62 -0.16 -11.59 7.12
C GLY A 62 0.34 -12.33 5.88
N TRP A 63 -0.15 -11.91 4.71
CA TRP A 63 0.15 -12.53 3.43
C TRP A 63 0.66 -11.48 2.43
N CYS A 64 1.68 -11.86 1.68
CA CYS A 64 2.37 -11.01 0.70
C CYS A 64 2.24 -11.64 -0.68
N ALA A 65 1.57 -10.95 -1.60
CA ALA A 65 1.47 -11.38 -2.99
C ALA A 65 2.85 -11.50 -3.65
N VAL A 66 3.75 -10.56 -3.38
CA VAL A 66 5.11 -10.53 -3.97
C VAL A 66 5.94 -11.75 -3.56
N ARG A 67 5.90 -12.15 -2.29
CA ARG A 67 6.57 -13.38 -1.83
C ARG A 67 5.87 -14.63 -2.34
N ALA A 68 4.54 -14.60 -2.50
CA ALA A 68 3.79 -15.71 -3.09
C ALA A 68 4.13 -15.90 -4.59
N MET A 69 4.47 -14.83 -5.31
CA MET A 69 4.99 -14.87 -6.68
C MET A 69 6.47 -15.32 -6.76
N GLY A 70 7.12 -15.66 -5.63
CA GLY A 70 8.47 -16.21 -5.60
C GLY A 70 9.60 -15.17 -5.48
N TYR A 71 9.27 -13.88 -5.34
CA TYR A 71 10.28 -12.85 -5.12
C TYR A 71 10.82 -12.90 -3.69
N ARG A 72 12.14 -13.03 -3.54
CA ARG A 72 12.81 -12.94 -2.24
C ARG A 72 12.93 -11.47 -1.84
N THR A 73 12.00 -11.02 -1.01
CA THR A 73 12.16 -9.75 -0.29
C THR A 73 13.11 -9.98 0.90
N PRO A 74 14.12 -9.13 1.12
CA PRO A 74 15.05 -9.27 2.25
C PRO A 74 14.38 -9.07 3.62
N ILE A 75 13.16 -8.54 3.61
CA ILE A 75 12.24 -8.34 4.75
C ILE A 75 11.11 -9.38 4.74
#